data_AF-A0A2H9MMH6-F1
#
_entry.id   AF-A0A2H9MMH6-F1
#
_cell.length_a   1.000
_cell.length_b   1.000
_cell.length_c   1.000
_cell.angle_alpha   90.00
_cell.angle_beta   90.00
_cell.angle_gamma   90.00
#
_symmetry.space_group_name_H-M   'P 1'
#
loop_
_entity.id
_entity.type
_entity.pdbx_description
1 polymer ?
#
loop_
_entity_poly.entity_id
_entity_poly.type
_entity_poly.pdbx_seq_one_letter_code
_entity_poly.pdbx_strand_id
1 'polypeptide(L)' 'MTKTLKLRLPKRIVMSMDELTKEGYFVSRNELVREAIREQLNSLKRRET' A
#
# COMPACT_ATOMS: atom_id res chain seq x y z
N MET A 1 3.17 -11.55 -15.78
CA MET A 1 3.55 -12.41 -14.64
C MET A 1 3.67 -11.54 -13.40
N THR A 2 2.87 -11.77 -12.38
CA THR A 2 2.89 -10.96 -11.14
C THR A 2 3.95 -11.52 -10.20
N LYS A 3 4.94 -10.72 -9.83
CA LYS A 3 5.92 -11.10 -8.79
C LYS A 3 5.31 -10.84 -7.42
N THR A 4 5.40 -11.81 -6.51
CA THR A 4 4.93 -11.69 -5.13
C THR A 4 6.12 -11.59 -4.17
N LEU A 5 5.98 -10.72 -3.17
CA LEU A 5 6.94 -10.55 -2.09
C LEU A 5 6.22 -10.71 -0.76
N LYS A 6 6.86 -11.40 0.19
CA LYS A 6 6.36 -11.50 1.57
C LYS A 6 7.09 -10.47 2.43
N LEU A 7 6.33 -9.66 3.14
CA LEU A 7 6.86 -8.63 4.06
C LEU A 7 6.46 -8.97 5.49
N ARG A 8 7.34 -8.67 6.44
CA ARG A 8 7.01 -8.67 7.87
C ARG A 8 6.81 -7.23 8.30
N LEU A 9 5.63 -6.93 8.83
CA LEU A 9 5.25 -5.61 9.30
C LEU A 9 4.79 -5.70 10.75
N PRO A 10 4.92 -4.62 11.55
CA PRO A 10 4.34 -4.56 12.87
C PRO A 10 2.84 -4.82 12.82
N LYS A 11 2.32 -5.61 13.77
CA LYS A 11 0.90 -6.00 13.82
C LYS A 11 -0.05 -4.80 13.74
N ARG A 12 0.28 -3.70 14.44
CA ARG A 12 -0.51 -2.47 14.42
C ARG A 12 -0.73 -1.90 13.00
N ILE A 13 0.29 -1.98 12.14
CA ILE A 13 0.21 -1.47 10.77
C ILE A 13 -0.71 -2.34 9.94
N VAL A 14 -0.59 -3.67 10.09
CA VAL A 14 -1.47 -4.62 9.39
C VAL A 14 -2.92 -4.43 9.83
N MET A 15 -3.16 -4.16 11.12
CA MET A 15 -4.50 -3.88 11.64
C MET A 15 -5.11 -2.60 11.05
N SER A 16 -4.34 -1.51 10.98
CA SER A 16 -4.83 -0.28 10.35
C SER A 16 -5.11 -0.48 8.85
N MET A 17 -4.30 -1.27 8.16
CA MET A 17 -4.60 -1.64 6.76
C MET A 17 -5.89 -2.47 6.65
N ASP A 18 -6.14 -3.36 7.62
CA ASP A 18 -7.37 -4.16 7.67
C ASP A 18 -8.61 -3.30 7.87
N GLU A 19 -8.55 -2.34 8.79
CA GLU A 19 -9.64 -1.40 9.06
C GLU A 19 -10.03 -0.65 7.77
N LEU A 20 -9.05 -0.09 7.07
CA LEU A 20 -9.29 0.62 5.81
C LEU A 20 -9.92 -0.28 4.72
N THR A 21 -9.52 -1.54 4.65
CA THR A 21 -10.16 -2.49 3.71
C THR A 21 -11.57 -2.88 4.14
N LYS A 22 -11.83 -3.03 5.44
CA LYS A 22 -13.16 -3.37 5.97
C LYS A 22 -14.15 -2.23 5.81
N GLU A 23 -13.68 -1.00 5.94
CA GLU A 23 -14.47 0.22 5.73
C GLU A 23 -14.74 0.50 4.23
N GLY A 24 -14.16 -0.30 3.33
CA GLY A 24 -14.41 -0.22 1.89
C GLY A 24 -13.60 0.84 1.16
N TYR A 25 -12.62 1.47 1.81
CA TYR A 25 -11.69 2.41 1.15
C TYR A 25 -10.81 1.71 0.11
N PHE A 26 -10.50 0.43 0.33
CA PHE A 26 -9.73 -0.40 -0.59
C PHE A 26 -10.32 -1.81 -0.68
N VAL A 27 -10.28 -2.41 -1.86
CA VAL A 27 -10.75 -3.79 -2.12
C VAL A 27 -9.85 -4.82 -1.44
N SER A 28 -8.55 -4.52 -1.29
CA SER A 28 -7.61 -5.42 -0.62
C SER A 28 -6.37 -4.69 -0.08
N ARG A 29 -5.67 -5.34 0.88
CA ARG A 29 -4.35 -4.87 1.34
C ARG A 29 -3.35 -4.70 0.19
N ASN A 30 -3.41 -5.59 -0.80
CA ASN A 30 -2.50 -5.55 -1.95
C ASN A 30 -2.76 -4.32 -2.84
N GLU A 31 -4.02 -3.94 -3.00
CA GLU A 31 -4.38 -2.71 -3.72
C GLU A 31 -3.90 -1.48 -2.96
N LEU A 32 -4.22 -1.39 -1.66
CA LEU A 32 -3.77 -0.31 -0.79
C LEU A 32 -2.25 -0.09 -0.90
N VAL A 33 -1.46 -1.16 -0.76
CA VAL A 33 0.02 -1.08 -0.85
C VAL A 33 0.46 -0.61 -2.24
N ARG A 34 -0.18 -1.08 -3.31
CA ARG A 34 0.16 -0.65 -4.67
C ARG A 34 -0.12 0.83 -4.88
N GLU A 35 -1.27 1.34 -4.44
CA GLU A 35 -1.59 2.76 -4.58
C GLU A 35 -0.63 3.64 -3.78
N ALA A 36 -0.35 3.28 -2.52
CA ALA A 36 0.61 4.00 -1.70
C ALA A 36 2.01 4.07 -2.33
N ILE A 37 2.49 2.95 -2.91
CA ILE A 37 3.78 2.93 -3.61
C ILE A 37 3.74 3.81 -4.86
N ARG A 38 2.66 3.75 -5.67
CA ARG A 38 2.55 4.59 -6.87
C ARG A 38 2.55 6.08 -6.53
N GLU A 39 1.80 6.47 -5.51
CA GLU A 39 1.74 7.85 -5.05
C GLU A 39 3.13 8.34 -4.63
N GLN A 40 3.84 7.55 -3.83
CA GLN A 40 5.18 7.90 -3.37
C GLN A 40 6.19 7.99 -4.53
N LEU A 41 6.17 7.05 -5.48
CA LEU A 41 7.04 7.10 -6.66
C LEU A 41 6.76 8.34 -7.53
N ASN A 42 5.49 8.69 -7.71
CA ASN A 42 5.12 9.90 -8.46
C ASN A 42 5.52 11.18 -7.71
N SER A 43 5.40 11.18 -6.38
CA SER A 43 5.86 12.27 -5.51
C SER A 43 7.37 12.49 -5.63
N LEU A 44 8.16 11.42 -5.64
CA LEU A 44 9.61 11.50 -5.82
C LEU A 44 9.99 12.08 -7.19
N LYS A 45 9.38 11.58 -8.28
CA LYS A 45 9.62 12.10 -9.64
C LYS A 45 9.38 13.60 -9.77
N ARG A 46 8.30 14.10 -9.14
CA ARG A 46 7.97 15.53 -9.17
C ARG A 46 8.95 16.42 -8.42
N ARG A 47 9.71 15.87 -7.45
CA ARG A 47 10.70 16.64 -6.67
C ARG A 47 12.05 16.74 -7.37
N GLU A 48 12.30 15.89 -8.36
CA GLU A 48 13.55 15.84 -9.13
C GLU A 48 13.53 16.74 -10.38
N THR A 49 12.36 17.31 -10.72
CA THR A 49 12.14 18.31 -11.79
C THR A 49 11.80 19.67 -11.22
#